data_AF-A0A1H2S713-F1
#
_entry.id   AF-A0A1H2S713-F1
#
_cell.length_a   1.000
_cell.length_b   1.000
_cell.length_c   1.000
_cell.angle_alpha   90.00
_cell.angle_beta   90.00
_cell.angle_gamma   90.00
#
_symmetry.space_group_name_H-M   'P 1'
#
loop_
_entity.id
_entity.type
_entity.pdbx_description
1 polymer ?
#
loop_
_entity_poly.entity_id
_entity_poly.type
_entity_poly.pdbx_seq_one_letter_code
_entity_poly.pdbx_strand_id
1 'polypeptide(L)'
;MKANCFDKNSKLFLQLFNGNIITLIHVDEENCGSLIRDDKNFDNRITTARFMFMKGSLEELKNSAVSLMRIKYLTDTEDYVIQKEFKSELDNLVYEPETYFINNLQCIE
;
A
#
# COMPACT_ATOMS: atom_id res chain seq x y z
N MET A 1 -11.85 19.25 -3.52
CA MET A 1 -11.06 18.03 -3.73
C MET A 1 -10.81 17.42 -2.36
N LYS A 2 -11.17 16.15 -2.14
CA LYS A 2 -10.90 15.47 -0.87
C LYS A 2 -9.39 15.21 -0.77
N ALA A 3 -8.76 15.60 0.33
CA ALA A 3 -7.34 15.36 0.56
C ALA A 3 -7.19 14.13 1.46
N ASN A 4 -6.53 13.10 0.94
CA ASN A 4 -6.16 11.92 1.70
C ASN A 4 -4.89 12.25 2.51
N CYS A 5 -5.08 12.64 3.77
CA CYS A 5 -4.00 12.95 4.70
C CYS A 5 -3.67 11.75 5.60
N PHE A 6 -2.40 11.57 5.92
CA PHE A 6 -1.93 10.65 6.94
C PHE A 6 -1.67 11.40 8.25
N ASP A 7 -1.83 10.72 9.37
CA ASP A 7 -1.50 11.15 10.74
C ASP A 7 -0.91 9.97 11.52
N LYS A 8 -0.57 10.17 12.80
CA LYS A 8 -0.05 9.08 13.66
C LYS A 8 -1.02 7.91 13.87
N ASN A 9 -2.31 8.08 13.58
CA ASN A 9 -3.34 7.05 13.73
C ASN A 9 -3.66 6.33 12.43
N SER A 10 -3.01 6.74 11.34
CA SER A 10 -3.15 6.15 10.02
C SER A 10 -2.50 4.78 9.99
N LYS A 11 -3.13 3.85 9.29
CA LYS A 11 -2.75 2.43 9.25
C LYS A 11 -2.92 1.88 7.86
N LEU A 12 -2.04 0.95 7.50
CA LEU A 12 -2.20 0.12 6.31
C LEU A 12 -2.54 -1.29 6.76
N PHE A 13 -3.59 -1.87 6.18
CA PHE A 13 -3.99 -3.24 6.45
C PHE A 13 -3.81 -4.07 5.18
N LEU A 14 -3.17 -5.22 5.32
CA LEU A 14 -3.05 -6.22 4.27
C LEU A 14 -3.82 -7.46 4.72
N GLN A 15 -4.93 -7.72 4.05
CA GLN A 15 -5.70 -8.95 4.24
C GLN A 15 -5.12 -10.04 3.33
N LEU A 16 -4.84 -11.19 3.92
CA LEU A 16 -4.31 -12.35 3.23
C LEU A 16 -5.42 -13.31 2.83
N PHE A 17 -5.17 -14.19 1.84
CA PHE A 17 -6.13 -15.20 1.42
C PHE A 17 -6.46 -16.23 2.51
N ASN A 18 -5.57 -16.46 3.46
CA ASN A 18 -5.82 -17.33 4.61
C ASN A 18 -6.71 -16.68 5.70
N GLY A 19 -7.13 -15.42 5.52
CA GLY A 19 -7.97 -14.67 6.45
C GLY A 19 -7.20 -13.82 7.46
N ASN A 20 -5.87 -13.93 7.54
CA ASN A 20 -5.06 -13.08 8.42
C ASN A 20 -5.07 -11.62 7.94
N ILE A 21 -4.92 -10.69 8.89
CA ILE A 21 -4.82 -9.26 8.61
C ILE A 21 -3.55 -8.72 9.23
N ILE A 22 -2.62 -8.29 8.39
CA ILE A 22 -1.39 -7.63 8.82
C ILE A 22 -1.63 -6.14 8.90
N THR A 23 -1.24 -5.53 10.02
CA THR A 23 -1.33 -4.08 10.23
C THR A 23 0.05 -3.48 10.19
N LEU A 24 0.25 -2.46 9.36
CA LEU A 24 1.41 -1.59 9.38
C LEU A 24 1.04 -0.23 9.97
N ILE A 25 1.97 0.35 10.74
CA ILE A 25 1.75 1.57 11.52
C ILE A 25 2.51 2.73 10.91
N HIS A 26 1.83 3.85 10.72
CA HIS A 26 2.45 5.08 10.25
C HIS A 26 3.38 5.69 11.32
N VAL A 27 4.56 6.19 10.91
CA VAL A 27 5.57 6.73 11.84
C VAL A 27 5.75 8.24 11.80
N ASP A 28 5.13 8.96 10.88
CA ASP A 28 5.37 10.39 10.68
C ASP A 28 4.26 11.30 11.26
N GLU A 29 4.64 12.54 11.57
CA GLU A 29 3.74 13.60 12.06
C GLU A 29 3.05 14.30 10.87
N GLU A 30 1.85 13.85 10.55
CA GLU A 30 0.91 14.42 9.57
C GLU A 30 1.44 14.75 8.15
N ASN A 31 0.96 14.03 7.13
CA ASN A 31 1.26 14.34 5.73
C ASN A 31 0.00 14.35 4.86
N CYS A 32 -0.36 15.52 4.36
CA CYS A 32 -1.45 15.69 3.41
C CYS A 32 -1.02 15.61 1.95
N GLY A 33 0.27 15.44 1.64
CA GLY A 33 0.81 15.41 0.28
C GLY A 33 1.10 16.80 -0.30
N SER A 34 1.96 16.82 -1.31
CA SER A 34 2.41 18.03 -2.01
C SER A 34 1.73 18.14 -3.38
N LEU A 35 1.35 19.36 -3.77
CA LEU A 35 0.79 19.64 -5.08
C LEU A 35 1.92 19.86 -6.09
N ILE A 36 1.86 19.14 -7.21
CA ILE A 36 2.84 19.19 -8.30
C ILE A 36 2.06 19.43 -9.58
N ARG A 37 2.46 20.43 -10.34
CA ARG A 37 1.87 20.73 -11.64
C ARG A 37 2.73 20.10 -12.73
N ASP A 38 2.10 19.34 -13.61
CA ASP A 38 2.83 18.72 -14.73
C ASP A 38 2.99 19.68 -15.92
N ASP A 39 3.75 19.24 -16.93
CA ASP A 39 4.02 20.00 -18.16
C ASP A 39 2.75 20.27 -19.00
N LYS A 40 1.65 19.57 -18.70
CA LYS A 40 0.33 19.73 -19.31
C LYS A 40 -0.63 20.57 -18.46
N ASN A 41 -0.13 21.19 -17.39
CA ASN A 41 -0.88 22.01 -16.43
C ASN A 41 -1.93 21.24 -15.58
N PHE A 42 -1.82 19.91 -15.44
CA PHE A 42 -2.63 19.17 -14.48
C PHE A 42 -2.06 19.33 -13.07
N ASP A 43 -2.94 19.60 -12.11
CA ASP A 43 -2.59 19.65 -10.69
C ASP A 43 -2.64 18.22 -10.11
N ASN A 44 -1.47 17.63 -9.91
CA ASN A 44 -1.30 16.32 -9.29
C ASN A 44 -1.00 16.48 -7.80
N ARG A 45 -1.44 15.54 -6.97
CA ARG A 45 -1.11 15.51 -5.53
C ARG A 45 -0.42 14.21 -5.19
N ILE A 46 0.82 14.31 -4.71
CA ILE A 46 1.61 13.16 -4.29
C ILE A 46 1.66 13.14 -2.77
N THR A 47 1.18 12.06 -2.16
CA THR A 47 1.25 11.82 -0.73
C THR A 47 2.20 10.66 -0.44
N THR A 48 3.24 10.91 0.34
CA THR A 48 4.25 9.91 0.71
C THR A 48 4.15 9.61 2.20
N ALA A 49 4.13 8.34 2.59
CA ALA A 49 4.06 7.96 3.98
C ALA A 49 4.91 6.71 4.23
N ARG A 50 5.42 6.60 5.46
CA ARG A 50 6.21 5.46 5.90
C ARG A 50 5.40 4.62 6.86
N PHE A 51 5.28 3.35 6.55
CA PHE A 51 4.54 2.37 7.33
C PHE A 51 5.49 1.26 7.78
N MET A 52 5.50 0.98 9.08
CA MET A 52 6.34 -0.05 9.68
C MET A 52 5.56 -1.34 9.90
N PHE A 53 6.18 -2.47 9.58
CA PHE A 53 5.68 -3.79 9.95
C PHE A 53 5.74 -4.00 11.47
N MET A 54 4.75 -4.71 11.99
CA MET A 54 4.80 -5.21 13.36
C MET A 54 5.77 -6.39 13.44
N LYS A 55 6.39 -6.58 14.60
CA LYS A 55 7.30 -7.73 14.81
C LYS A 55 6.57 -9.04 14.53
N GLY A 56 7.16 -9.88 13.67
CA GLY A 56 6.63 -11.18 13.29
C GLY A 56 5.64 -11.20 12.12
N SER A 57 5.15 -10.04 11.67
CA SER A 57 4.15 -10.01 10.58
C SER A 57 4.71 -10.28 9.19
N LEU A 58 6.03 -10.16 9.02
CA LEU A 58 6.73 -10.47 7.76
C LEU A 58 6.67 -11.97 7.41
N GLU A 59 6.69 -12.85 8.42
CA GLU A 59 6.62 -14.30 8.19
C GLU A 59 5.28 -14.73 7.61
N GLU A 60 4.19 -14.04 7.96
CA GLU A 60 2.87 -14.32 7.40
C GLU A 60 2.80 -13.97 5.90
N LEU A 61 3.45 -12.88 5.47
CA LEU A 61 3.49 -12.45 4.06
C LEU A 61 4.27 -13.38 3.15
N LYS A 62 5.20 -14.17 3.71
CA LYS A 62 5.92 -15.21 2.97
C LYS A 62 5.04 -16.43 2.67
N ASN A 63 3.98 -16.64 3.45
CA ASN A 63 3.19 -17.87 3.44
C ASN A 63 1.79 -17.70 2.83
N SER A 64 1.30 -16.46 2.65
CA SER A 64 -0.01 -16.23 2.06
C SER A 64 -0.05 -14.95 1.22
N ALA A 65 -0.70 -15.04 0.06
CA ALA A 65 -0.86 -13.94 -0.87
C ALA A 65 -1.82 -12.87 -0.31
N VAL A 66 -1.64 -11.63 -0.74
CA VAL A 66 -2.48 -10.49 -0.33
C VAL A 66 -3.70 -10.40 -1.24
N SER A 67 -4.89 -10.39 -0.64
CA SER A 67 -6.17 -10.29 -1.36
C SER A 67 -6.74 -8.87 -1.34
N LEU A 68 -6.52 -8.12 -0.26
CA LEU A 68 -7.02 -6.76 -0.11
C LEU A 68 -6.05 -5.90 0.67
N MET A 69 -5.86 -4.67 0.19
CA MET A 69 -5.13 -3.63 0.88
C MET A 69 -6.11 -2.52 1.30
N ARG A 70 -6.12 -2.17 2.57
CA ARG A 70 -6.94 -1.09 3.11
C ARG A 70 -6.07 -0.01 3.71
N ILE A 71 -6.26 1.23 3.25
CA ILE A 71 -5.57 2.40 3.76
C ILE A 71 -6.53 3.18 4.66
N LYS A 72 -6.18 3.33 5.94
CA LYS A 72 -6.87 4.23 6.85
C LYS A 72 -6.13 5.56 6.88
N TYR A 73 -6.73 6.56 6.26
CA TYR A 73 -6.31 7.96 6.32
C TYR A 73 -6.85 8.65 7.59
N LEU A 74 -6.52 9.92 7.76
CA LEU A 74 -7.03 10.77 8.84
C LEU A 74 -8.55 10.88 8.84
N THR A 75 -9.17 11.02 7.66
CA THR A 75 -10.61 11.32 7.53
C THR A 75 -11.43 10.21 6.89
N ASP A 76 -10.78 9.19 6.33
CA ASP A 76 -11.47 8.12 5.59
C ASP A 76 -10.68 6.81 5.57
N THR A 77 -11.31 5.79 5.01
CA THR A 77 -10.70 4.50 4.71
C THR A 77 -10.98 4.12 3.26
N GLU A 78 -9.96 3.62 2.58
CA GLU A 78 -10.04 3.23 1.17
C GLU A 78 -9.53 1.81 0.98
N ASP A 79 -10.25 1.03 0.18
CA ASP A 79 -9.99 -0.39 -0.06
C ASP A 79 -9.56 -0.62 -1.50
N TYR A 80 -8.51 -1.42 -1.65
CA TYR A 80 -7.97 -1.86 -2.92
C TYR A 80 -7.98 -3.39 -2.95
N VAL A 81 -8.80 -3.94 -3.85
CA VAL A 81 -8.77 -5.38 -4.14
C VAL A 81 -7.54 -5.65 -4.98
N ILE A 82 -6.66 -6.54 -4.49
CA ILE A 82 -5.43 -6.89 -5.22
C ILE A 82 -5.79 -7.94 -6.27
N GLN A 83 -5.40 -7.65 -7.52
CA GLN A 83 -5.68 -8.56 -8.63
C GLN A 83 -4.63 -9.67 -8.68
N LYS A 84 -5.03 -10.84 -9.19
CA LYS A 84 -4.12 -11.96 -9.41
C LYS A 84 -3.05 -11.62 -10.44
N GLU A 85 -3.47 -11.06 -11.58
CA GLU A 85 -2.61 -10.67 -12.68
C GLU A 85 -2.91 -9.23 -13.10
N PHE A 86 -1.86 -8.47 -13.37
CA PHE A 86 -1.93 -7.10 -13.88
C PHE A 86 -1.04 -6.96 -15.10
N LYS A 87 -1.62 -6.72 -16.28
CA LYS A 87 -0.87 -6.42 -17.49
C LYS A 87 -0.64 -4.91 -17.58
N SER A 88 0.62 -4.50 -17.46
CA SER A 88 0.99 -3.09 -17.55
C SER A 88 0.94 -2.61 -19.00
N GLU A 89 0.30 -1.45 -19.22
CA GLU A 89 0.20 -0.83 -20.54
C GLU A 89 1.51 -0.18 -21.00
N LEU A 90 2.41 0.13 -20.06
CA LEU A 90 3.65 0.87 -20.34
C LEU A 90 4.75 -0.02 -20.89
N ASP A 91 4.86 -1.24 -20.37
CA ASP A 91 5.93 -2.20 -20.70
C ASP A 91 5.39 -3.52 -21.29
N ASN A 92 4.07 -3.70 -21.36
CA ASN A 92 3.39 -4.91 -21.79
C ASN A 92 3.72 -6.19 -20.98
N LEU A 93 4.27 -6.04 -19.78
CA LEU A 93 4.58 -7.15 -18.89
C LEU A 93 3.37 -7.52 -18.01
N VAL A 94 3.31 -8.80 -17.63
CA VAL A 94 2.32 -9.31 -16.68
C VAL A 94 2.96 -9.40 -15.31
N TYR A 95 2.29 -8.80 -14.32
CA TYR A 95 2.69 -8.76 -12.92
C TYR A 95 1.70 -9.55 -12.07
N GLU A 96 2.18 -10.15 -10.98
CA GLU A 96 1.36 -10.89 -10.02
C GLU A 96 1.41 -10.18 -8.65
N PRO A 97 0.61 -9.11 -8.46
CA PRO A 97 0.75 -8.30 -7.25
C PRO A 97 0.28 -9.03 -5.98
N GLU A 98 -0.62 -10.00 -6.08
CA GLU A 98 -1.06 -10.79 -4.91
C GLU A 98 0.07 -11.62 -4.27
N THR A 99 1.02 -12.11 -5.07
CA THR A 99 2.17 -12.93 -4.65
C THR A 99 3.45 -12.14 -4.49
N TYR A 100 3.40 -10.80 -4.64
CA TYR A 100 4.58 -9.93 -4.61
C TYR A 100 5.46 -10.18 -3.39
N PHE A 101 4.87 -10.21 -2.19
CA PHE A 101 5.63 -10.39 -0.95
C PHE A 101 6.22 -11.79 -0.83
N ILE A 102 5.50 -12.84 -1.25
CA ILE A 102 6.01 -14.23 -1.24
C ILE A 102 7.29 -14.32 -2.09
N ASN A 103 7.26 -13.69 -3.27
CA ASN A 103 8.33 -13.82 -4.25
C ASN A 103 9.53 -12.88 -3.97
N ASN A 104 9.32 -11.75 -3.28
CA ASN A 104 10.34 -10.70 -3.15
C ASN A 104 10.85 -10.47 -1.71
N LEU A 105 10.20 -11.00 -0.67
CA LEU A 105 10.66 -10.81 0.72
C LEU A 105 11.93 -11.60 1.07
N GLN A 106 12.34 -12.56 0.25
CA GLN A 106 13.60 -13.31 0.45
C GLN A 106 14.84 -12.40 0.42
N CYS A 107 14.72 -11.19 -0.13
CA CYS A 107 15.81 -10.24 -0.29
C CYS A 107 16.07 -9.33 0.94
N ILE A 108 15.34 -9.50 2.05
CA ILE A 108 15.39 -8.63 3.25
C ILE A 108 16.05 -9.32 4.46
N GLU A 109 16.49 -10.57 4.32
CA GLU A 109 17.24 -11.33 5.35
C GLU A 109 18.76 -11.12 5.30
#